data_AF-A0A2D5XBY1-F1
#
_entry.id   AF-A0A2D5XBY1-F1
#
_cell.length_a   1.000
_cell.length_b   1.000
_cell.length_c   1.000
_cell.angle_alpha   90.00
_cell.angle_beta   90.00
_cell.angle_gamma   90.00
#
_symmetry.space_group_name_H-M   'P 1'
#
loop_
_entity.id
_entity.type
_entity.pdbx_description
1 polymer ?
#
loop_
_entity_poly.entity_id
_entity_poly.type
_entity_poly.pdbx_seq_one_letter_code
_entity_poly.pdbx_strand_id
1 'polypeptide(L)'
;MPKEYNWKAILTGAIPVSIVMVFIFYTNFGRNLKWFYLIVGMLASIGITYYMDKKKHNIFTAPFIVLIVSLIVYGLRNLGLF
;
A
#
# COMPACT_ATOMS: atom_id res chain seq x y z
N MET A 1 15.45 24.53 -2.04
CA MET A 1 14.00 24.41 -2.33
C MET A 1 13.48 23.19 -1.58
N PRO A 2 12.39 23.29 -0.80
CA PRO A 2 11.82 22.12 -0.14
C PRO A 2 11.44 21.10 -1.22
N LYS A 3 11.78 19.83 -1.00
CA LYS A 3 11.46 18.75 -1.95
C LYS A 3 9.94 18.66 -2.05
N GLU A 4 9.37 19.15 -3.14
CA GLU A 4 7.93 19.03 -3.40
C GLU A 4 7.58 17.55 -3.57
N TYR A 5 6.93 16.98 -2.55
CA TYR A 5 6.35 15.65 -2.62
C TYR A 5 5.27 15.64 -3.71
N ASN A 6 5.34 14.66 -4.62
CA ASN A 6 4.33 14.49 -5.65
C ASN A 6 3.16 13.68 -5.06
N TRP A 7 2.36 14.34 -4.24
CA TRP A 7 1.20 13.75 -3.57
C TRP A 7 0.23 13.11 -4.54
N LYS A 8 0.10 13.64 -5.76
CA LYS A 8 -0.74 13.06 -6.80
C LYS A 8 -0.26 11.65 -7.17
N ALA A 9 1.04 11.47 -7.44
CA ALA A 9 1.63 10.17 -7.75
C ALA A 9 1.51 9.18 -6.57
N ILE A 10 1.69 9.66 -5.34
CA ILE A 10 1.53 8.84 -4.13
C ILE A 10 0.09 8.36 -3.99
N LEU A 11 -0.89 9.26 -4.08
CA LEU A 11 -2.30 8.94 -3.90
C LEU A 11 -2.81 8.02 -5.01
N THR A 12 -2.41 8.26 -6.28
CA THR A 12 -2.81 7.41 -7.41
C THR A 12 -2.20 6.00 -7.34
N GLY A 13 -1.00 5.84 -6.78
CA GLY A 13 -0.39 4.51 -6.59
C GLY A 13 -0.84 3.79 -5.32
N ALA A 14 -0.86 4.50 -4.18
CA ALA A 14 -1.10 3.90 -2.88
C ALA A 14 -2.58 3.62 -2.60
N ILE A 15 -3.51 4.50 -3.00
CA ILE A 15 -4.94 4.32 -2.66
C ILE A 15 -5.52 3.05 -3.30
N PRO A 16 -5.41 2.82 -4.63
CA PRO A 16 -6.01 1.65 -5.26
C PRO A 16 -5.44 0.35 -4.69
N VAL A 17 -4.12 0.31 -4.49
CA VAL A 17 -3.44 -0.84 -3.89
C VAL A 17 -3.92 -1.06 -2.46
N SER A 18 -4.07 0.00 -1.66
CA SER A 18 -4.54 -0.10 -0.28
C SER A 18 -5.97 -0.65 -0.21
N ILE A 19 -6.87 -0.25 -1.11
CA ILE A 19 -8.23 -0.79 -1.19
C ILE A 19 -8.21 -2.30 -1.50
N VAL A 20 -7.38 -2.71 -2.46
CA VAL A 20 -7.20 -4.14 -2.78
C VAL A 20 -6.67 -4.90 -1.56
N MET A 21 -5.72 -4.32 -0.82
CA MET A 21 -5.20 -4.93 0.40
C MET A 21 -6.27 -5.06 1.49
N VAL A 22 -7.11 -4.05 1.69
CA VAL A 22 -8.24 -4.12 2.62
C VAL A 22 -9.13 -5.32 2.27
N PHE A 23 -9.48 -5.48 1.00
CA PHE A 23 -10.30 -6.60 0.54
C PHE A 23 -9.63 -7.96 0.79
N ILE A 24 -8.34 -8.09 0.45
CA ILE A 24 -7.58 -9.33 0.66
C ILE A 24 -7.45 -9.69 2.15
N PHE A 25 -7.26 -8.69 3.00
CA PHE A 25 -7.21 -8.90 4.45
C PHE A 25 -8.59 -9.13 5.05
N TYR A 26 -9.67 -8.75 4.39
CA TYR A 26 -11.04 -9.06 4.77
C TYR A 26 -11.41 -10.52 4.45
N THR A 27 -11.04 -11.02 3.28
CA THR A 27 -11.38 -12.39 2.88
C THR A 27 -10.68 -13.46 3.75
N ASN A 28 -11.20 -14.69 3.70
CA ASN A 28 -10.67 -15.85 4.42
C ASN A 28 -9.45 -16.50 3.75
N PHE A 29 -8.67 -15.71 3.01
CA PHE A 29 -7.38 -16.20 2.51
C PHE A 29 -6.45 -16.59 3.66
N GLY A 30 -5.66 -17.64 3.41
CA GLY A 30 -4.63 -18.09 4.34
C GLY A 30 -3.65 -16.97 4.67
N ARG A 31 -3.15 -16.95 5.90
CA ARG A 31 -2.24 -15.90 6.41
C ARG A 31 -1.05 -15.68 5.47
N ASN A 32 -0.43 -16.75 4.98
CA ASN A 32 0.73 -16.68 4.08
C ASN A 32 0.38 -16.01 2.75
N LEU A 33 -0.81 -16.28 2.22
CA LEU A 33 -1.29 -15.69 0.97
C LEU A 33 -1.51 -14.17 1.12
N LYS A 34 -2.03 -13.72 2.26
CA LYS A 34 -2.21 -12.30 2.57
C LYS A 34 -0.89 -11.54 2.60
N TRP A 35 0.12 -12.12 3.27
CA TRP A 35 1.47 -11.54 3.30
C TRP A 35 2.13 -11.54 1.91
N PHE A 36 1.92 -12.59 1.11
CA PHE A 36 2.37 -12.61 -0.27
C PHE A 36 1.74 -11.46 -1.09
N TYR A 37 0.42 -11.29 -1.02
CA TYR A 37 -0.26 -10.19 -1.70
C TYR A 37 0.15 -8.81 -1.20
N LEU A 38 0.48 -8.67 0.09
CA LEU A 38 1.02 -7.42 0.63
C LEU A 38 2.34 -7.05 -0.05
N ILE A 39 3.26 -8.02 -0.19
CA ILE A 39 4.54 -7.81 -0.86
C ILE A 39 4.30 -7.44 -2.33
N VAL A 40 3.41 -8.14 -3.02
CA VAL A 40 3.04 -7.83 -4.42
C VAL A 40 2.43 -6.44 -4.53
N GLY A 41 1.54 -6.05 -3.61
CA GLY A 41 0.93 -4.73 -3.57
C GLY A 41 1.95 -3.62 -3.34
N MET A 42 2.91 -3.83 -2.43
CA MET A 42 4.02 -2.89 -2.22
C MET A 42 4.87 -2.72 -3.48
N LEU A 43 5.23 -3.82 -4.16
CA LEU A 43 5.98 -3.77 -5.41
C LEU A 43 5.20 -3.06 -6.52
N ALA A 44 3.89 -3.30 -6.62
CA ALA A 44 3.01 -2.62 -7.56
C ALA A 44 2.94 -1.12 -7.27
N SER A 45 2.80 -0.73 -6.00
CA SER A 45 2.80 0.68 -5.57
C SER A 45 4.12 1.38 -5.91
N ILE A 46 5.26 0.70 -5.68
CA ILE A 46 6.59 1.19 -6.09
C ILE A 46 6.64 1.38 -7.60
N GLY A 47 6.20 0.39 -8.39
CA GLY A 47 6.21 0.45 -9.84
C GLY A 47 5.38 1.60 -10.40
N ILE A 48 4.15 1.77 -9.89
CA ILE A 48 3.23 2.85 -10.31
C ILE A 48 3.85 4.21 -9.96
N THR A 49 4.29 4.40 -8.71
CA THR A 49 4.86 5.68 -8.28
C THR A 49 6.19 5.97 -8.98
N TYR A 50 7.02 4.97 -9.26
CA TYR A 50 8.25 5.12 -10.03
C TYR A 50 7.98 5.60 -11.46
N TYR A 51 6.96 5.03 -12.12
CA TYR A 51 6.58 5.44 -13.47
C TYR A 51 6.05 6.88 -13.50
N MET A 52 5.33 7.30 -12.46
CA MET A 52 4.71 8.63 -12.35
C MET A 52 5.66 9.72 -11.84
N ASP A 53 6.68 9.38 -11.05
CA ASP A 53 7.63 10.32 -10.46
C ASP A 53 9.07 10.09 -10.95
N LYS A 54 9.47 10.83 -11.98
CA LYS A 54 10.84 10.79 -12.53
C LYS A 54 11.92 11.17 -11.52
N LYS A 55 11.59 11.93 -10.46
CA LYS A 55 12.57 12.33 -9.43
C LYS A 55 12.74 11.26 -8.34
N LYS A 56 11.95 10.18 -8.37
CA LYS A 56 12.03 9.02 -7.46
C LYS A 56 11.96 9.35 -5.96
N HIS A 57 11.50 10.54 -5.59
CA HIS A 57 11.48 10.95 -4.19
C HIS A 57 10.39 10.23 -3.40
N ASN A 58 9.32 9.81 -4.09
CA ASN A 58 8.11 9.31 -3.46
C ASN A 58 8.00 7.78 -3.49
N ILE A 59 9.02 7.07 -4.01
CA ILE A 59 8.98 5.62 -4.27
C ILE A 59 8.86 4.80 -2.99
N PHE A 60 9.33 5.31 -1.86
CA PHE A 60 9.24 4.65 -0.56
C PHE A 60 7.99 5.07 0.21
N THR A 61 7.47 6.29 -0.03
CA THR A 61 6.30 6.81 0.68
C THR A 61 5.02 6.06 0.30
N ALA A 62 4.83 5.77 -0.99
CA ALA A 62 3.66 5.05 -1.48
C ALA A 62 3.53 3.61 -0.93
N PRO A 63 4.54 2.73 -1.00
CA PRO A 63 4.45 1.40 -0.41
C PRO A 63 4.39 1.44 1.12
N PHE A 64 4.95 2.46 1.76
CA PHE A 64 4.86 2.64 3.21
C PHE A 64 3.42 2.92 3.66
N ILE A 65 2.67 3.74 2.91
CA ILE A 65 1.24 3.95 3.15
C ILE A 65 0.46 2.63 3.01
N VAL A 66 0.72 1.87 1.94
CA VAL A 66 0.07 0.57 1.71
C VAL A 66 0.34 -0.39 2.88
N LEU A 67 1.59 -0.42 3.36
CA LEU A 67 1.99 -1.24 4.51
C LEU A 67 1.22 -0.83 5.78
N ILE A 68 1.20 0.46 6.11
CA ILE A 68 0.50 0.96 7.30
C ILE A 68 -0.98 0.63 7.24
N VAL A 69 -1.65 0.92 6.12
CA VAL A 69 -3.08 0.62 5.96
C VAL A 69 -3.35 -0.86 6.14
N SER A 70 -2.52 -1.72 5.53
CA SER A 70 -2.66 -3.17 5.64
C SER A 70 -2.46 -3.68 7.07
N LEU A 71 -1.50 -3.11 7.82
CA LEU A 71 -1.26 -3.46 9.22
C LEU A 71 -2.41 -2.99 10.13
N ILE A 72 -2.96 -1.79 9.89
CA ILE A 72 -4.14 -1.30 10.61
C ILE A 72 -5.32 -2.23 10.37
N VAL A 73 -5.61 -2.59 9.11
CA VAL A 73 -6.71 -3.50 8.77
C VAL A 73 -6.52 -4.87 9.41
N TYR A 74 -5.30 -5.41 9.35
CA TYR A 74 -4.99 -6.69 9.98
C TYR A 74 -5.17 -6.64 11.51
N GLY A 75 -4.70 -5.56 12.15
CA GLY A 75 -4.86 -5.34 13.59
C GLY A 75 -6.32 -5.21 13.99
N LEU A 76 -7.10 -4.39 13.28
CA LEU A 76 -8.54 -4.20 13.50
C LEU A 76 -9.31 -5.52 13.37
N ARG A 77 -9.02 -6.31 12.35
CA ARG A 77 -9.62 -7.65 12.17
C ARG A 77 -9.26 -8.58 13.33
N ASN A 78 -8.00 -8.57 13.76
CA ASN A 78 -7.54 -9.43 14.85
C ASN A 78 -8.10 -9.01 16.22
N LEU A 79 -8.51 -7.74 16.38
CA LEU A 79 -9.23 -7.23 17.54
C LEU A 79 -10.73 -7.56 17.52
N GLY A 80 -11.23 -8.18 16.45
CA GLY A 80 -12.66 -8.48 16.29
C GLY A 80 -13.54 -7.25 16.07
N LEU A 81 -12.93 -6.11 15.72
CA LEU A 81 -13.65 -4.88 15.39
C LEU A 81 -14.26 -4.93 13.98
N PHE A 82 -13.83 -5.90 13.15
CA PHE A 82 -14.28 -6.15 11.77
C PHE A 82 -14.08 -7.61 11.37
#